data_AF-D7E0P6-F1
#
_entry.id   AF-D7E0P6-F1
#
_cell.length_a   1.000
_cell.length_b   1.000
_cell.length_c   1.000
_cell.angle_alpha   90.00
_cell.angle_beta   90.00
_cell.angle_gamma   90.00
#
_symmetry.space_group_name_H-M   'P 1'
#
loop_
_entity.id
_entity.type
_entity.pdbx_description
1 polymer ?
#
loop_
_entity_poly.entity_id
_entity_poly.type
_entity_poly.pdbx_seq_one_letter_code
_entity_poly.pdbx_strand_id
1 'polypeptide(L)'
;MDEFIASAVGEHSKTLVKERDYLLRAYWEERLNYAEVLARKLPIGSGAMERLIRQVVNLRMKGNSRFWLKENAEIMLHLPCQWIAGSWHNFCNSIFTSFMHLQTV
;
A
#
# COMPACT_ATOMS: atom_id res chain seq x y z
N MET A 1 6.49 30.42 4.68
CA MET A 1 5.64 29.34 5.23
C MET A 1 5.32 29.62 6.69
N ASP A 2 6.28 30.16 7.45
CA ASP A 2 6.10 30.45 8.88
C ASP A 2 5.11 31.60 9.17
N GLU A 3 5.00 32.61 8.30
CA GLU A 3 3.93 33.64 8.39
C GLU A 3 2.52 33.05 8.29
N PHE A 4 2.32 32.05 7.43
CA PHE A 4 1.03 31.38 7.27
C PHE A 4 0.67 30.52 8.49
N ILE A 5 1.66 29.84 9.07
CA ILE A 5 1.50 29.06 10.30
C ILE A 5 1.22 29.97 11.50
N ALA A 6 1.87 31.14 11.57
CA ALA A 6 1.65 32.13 12.63
C ALA A 6 0.23 32.73 12.61
N SER A 7 -0.41 32.79 11.42
CA SER A 7 -1.80 33.24 11.28
C SER A 7 -2.85 32.18 11.69
N ALA A 8 -2.44 30.91 11.83
CA ALA A 8 -3.35 29.82 12.19
C ALA A 8 -3.54 29.74 13.71
N VAL A 9 -4.79 29.61 14.17
CA VAL A 9 -5.14 29.57 15.60
C VAL A 9 -5.43 28.14 16.06
N GLY A 10 -4.99 27.79 17.26
CA GLY A 10 -5.41 26.57 17.96
C GLY A 10 -4.84 25.27 17.40
N GLU A 11 -5.70 24.28 17.13
CA GLU A 11 -5.29 22.94 16.70
C GLU A 11 -4.80 22.88 15.24
N HIS A 12 -5.27 23.80 14.40
CA HIS A 12 -4.84 23.91 13.00
C HIS A 12 -3.38 24.30 12.85
N SER A 13 -2.83 25.14 13.74
CA SER A 13 -1.41 25.49 13.70
C SER A 13 -0.53 24.27 13.98
N LYS A 14 -0.94 23.39 14.90
CA LYS A 14 -0.22 22.16 15.23
C LYS A 14 -0.16 21.20 14.04
N THR A 15 -1.29 21.01 13.33
CA THR A 15 -1.32 20.19 12.12
C THR A 15 -0.44 20.80 11.03
N LEU A 16 -0.52 22.11 10.79
CA LEU A 16 0.30 22.77 9.77
C LEU A 16 1.80 22.67 10.05
N VAL A 17 2.21 22.81 11.31
CA VAL A 17 3.61 22.60 11.73
C VAL A 17 4.04 21.16 11.44
N LYS A 18 3.21 20.17 11.79
CA LYS A 18 3.52 18.76 11.55
C LYS A 18 3.67 18.44 10.06
N GLU A 19 2.77 18.94 9.23
CA GLU A 19 2.82 18.74 7.77
C GLU A 19 4.03 19.45 7.15
N ARG A 20 4.36 20.68 7.59
CA ARG A 20 5.59 21.36 7.20
C ARG A 20 6.82 20.53 7.54
N ASP A 21 6.93 20.06 8.78
CA ASP A 21 8.09 19.31 9.25
C ASP A 21 8.22 17.96 8.53
N TYR A 22 7.11 17.37 8.10
CA TYR A 22 7.13 16.21 7.22
C TYR A 22 7.69 16.57 5.83
N LEU A 23 7.20 17.63 5.20
CA LEU A 23 7.65 18.06 3.87
C LEU A 23 9.14 18.45 3.86
N LEU A 24 9.61 19.17 4.88
CA LEU A 24 11.03 19.54 5.01
C LEU A 24 11.92 18.31 5.13
N ARG A 25 11.54 17.33 5.96
CA ARG A 25 12.26 16.06 6.06
C ARG A 25 12.25 15.29 4.75
N ALA A 26 11.10 15.17 4.10
CA ALA A 26 10.98 14.48 2.82
C ALA A 26 11.79 15.15 1.71
N TYR A 27 11.92 16.48 1.75
CA TYR A 27 12.79 17.24 0.86
C TYR A 27 14.27 16.94 1.12
N TRP A 28 14.73 16.98 2.38
CA TRP A 28 16.11 16.65 2.73
C TRP A 28 16.49 15.20 2.43
N GLU A 29 15.53 14.28 2.50
CA GLU A 29 15.71 12.87 2.13
C GLU A 29 15.53 12.60 0.61
N GLU A 30 15.39 13.66 -0.21
CA GLU A 30 15.21 13.60 -1.67
C GLU A 30 13.99 12.77 -2.14
N ARG A 31 13.02 12.52 -1.26
CA ARG A 31 11.82 11.74 -1.56
C ARG A 31 10.82 12.46 -2.46
N LEU A 32 11.00 13.77 -2.65
CA LEU A 32 10.14 14.65 -3.42
C LEU A 32 10.71 14.98 -4.82
N ASN A 33 11.64 14.18 -5.34
CA ASN A 33 12.19 14.38 -6.69
C ASN A 33 11.20 13.96 -7.79
N TYR A 34 10.11 14.71 -7.92
CA TYR A 34 9.05 14.44 -8.89
C TYR A 34 9.52 14.57 -10.34
N ALA A 35 10.53 15.40 -10.61
CA ALA A 35 11.09 15.56 -11.95
C ALA A 35 11.74 14.27 -12.45
N GLU A 36 12.51 13.60 -11.60
CA GLU A 36 13.12 12.31 -11.93
C GLU A 36 12.09 11.18 -12.07
N VAL A 37 11.10 11.14 -11.17
CA VAL A 37 10.00 10.15 -11.23
C VAL A 37 9.22 10.30 -12.55
N LEU A 38 8.94 11.54 -12.97
CA LEU A 38 8.29 11.84 -14.24
C LEU A 38 9.15 11.44 -15.44
N ALA A 39 10.45 11.75 -15.42
CA ALA A 39 11.40 11.38 -16.47
C ALA A 39 11.48 9.84 -16.64
N ARG A 40 11.43 9.10 -15.53
CA ARG A 40 11.40 7.63 -15.51
C ARG A 40 10.01 7.03 -15.83
N LYS A 41 9.00 7.87 -16.11
CA LYS A 41 7.60 7.48 -16.35
C LYS A 41 7.02 6.62 -15.22
N LEU A 42 7.49 6.85 -13.99
CA LEU A 42 7.01 6.16 -12.81
C LEU A 42 5.70 6.81 -12.32
N PRO A 43 4.78 6.03 -11.73
CA PRO A 43 3.57 6.58 -11.16
C PRO A 43 3.90 7.51 -9.99
N ILE A 44 3.51 8.79 -10.11
CA ILE A 44 3.71 9.81 -9.07
C ILE A 44 2.64 9.71 -7.98
N GLY A 45 1.46 9.20 -8.32
CA GLY A 45 0.32 9.11 -7.42
C GLY A 45 0.21 7.77 -6.69
N SER A 46 -0.19 7.81 -5.42
CA SER A 46 -0.56 6.65 -4.61
C SER A 46 -1.88 6.00 -5.04
N GLY A 47 -2.65 6.62 -5.93
CA GLY A 47 -4.02 6.19 -6.25
C GLY A 47 -4.15 4.74 -6.74
N ALA A 48 -3.16 4.22 -7.49
CA ALA A 48 -3.15 2.82 -7.87
C ALA A 48 -2.99 1.88 -6.67
N MET A 49 -2.11 2.24 -5.73
CA MET A 49 -1.91 1.50 -4.48
C MET A 49 -3.12 1.61 -3.55
N GLU A 50 -3.69 2.81 -3.38
CA GLU A 50 -4.89 3.04 -2.57
C GLU A 50 -6.09 2.27 -3.12
N ARG A 51 -6.23 2.24 -4.45
CA ARG A 51 -7.27 1.44 -5.11
C ARG A 51 -7.07 -0.05 -4.86
N LEU A 52 -5.83 -0.53 -4.96
CA LEU A 52 -5.49 -1.93 -4.67
C LEU A 52 -5.86 -2.28 -3.22
N ILE A 53 -5.44 -1.46 -2.25
CA ILE A 53 -5.76 -1.66 -0.82
C ILE A 53 -7.28 -1.67 -0.62
N ARG A 54 -8.02 -0.75 -1.25
CA ARG A 54 -9.47 -0.72 -1.16
C ARG A 54 -10.11 -2.00 -1.71
N GLN A 55 -9.67 -2.46 -2.88
CA GLN A 55 -10.26 -3.63 -3.52
C GLN A 55 -9.89 -4.96 -2.84
N VAL A 56 -8.65 -5.10 -2.42
CA VAL A 56 -8.12 -6.33 -1.83
C VAL A 56 -8.45 -6.41 -0.34
N VAL A 57 -8.10 -5.38 0.42
CA VAL A 57 -8.21 -5.44 1.89
C VAL A 57 -9.62 -5.02 2.31
N ASN A 58 -10.03 -3.80 1.95
CA ASN A 58 -11.27 -3.24 2.50
C ASN A 58 -12.52 -3.96 2.00
N LEU A 59 -12.58 -4.38 0.73
CA LEU A 59 -13.76 -5.06 0.19
C LEU A 59 -13.74 -6.59 0.40
N ARG A 60 -12.56 -7.24 0.38
CA ARG A 60 -12.48 -8.71 0.47
C ARG A 60 -12.06 -9.25 1.83
N MET A 61 -11.15 -8.60 2.55
CA MET A 61 -10.75 -9.08 3.88
C MET A 61 -11.60 -8.49 5.01
N LYS A 62 -11.86 -7.19 4.96
CA LYS A 62 -12.65 -6.46 5.97
C LYS A 62 -14.13 -6.50 5.60
N GLY A 63 -14.84 -7.55 6.01
CA GLY A 63 -16.31 -7.60 5.90
C GLY A 63 -16.95 -8.02 7.20
N ASN A 64 -18.27 -7.86 7.27
CA ASN A 64 -19.04 -8.25 8.44
C ASN A 64 -18.82 -9.74 8.75
N SER A 65 -18.53 -10.04 10.01
CA SER A 65 -18.31 -11.39 10.53
C SER A 65 -17.10 -12.14 9.96
N ARG A 66 -16.12 -11.46 9.35
CA ARG A 66 -14.85 -12.06 8.92
C ARG A 66 -13.74 -11.74 9.90
N PHE A 67 -13.30 -12.75 10.65
CA PHE A 67 -12.15 -12.69 11.54
C PHE A 67 -11.06 -13.60 11.02
N TRP A 68 -9.85 -13.06 10.91
CA TRP A 68 -8.69 -13.79 10.41
C TRP A 68 -7.70 -14.00 11.55
N LEU A 69 -7.25 -15.24 11.70
CA LEU A 69 -6.06 -15.53 12.50
C LEU A 69 -4.83 -15.02 11.74
N LYS A 70 -3.83 -14.50 12.47
CA LYS A 70 -2.66 -13.84 11.87
C LYS A 70 -1.92 -14.77 10.90
N GLU A 71 -1.85 -16.05 11.23
CA GLU A 71 -1.20 -17.11 10.46
C GLU A 71 -1.89 -17.34 9.10
N ASN A 72 -3.22 -17.19 9.07
CA ASN A 72 -4.01 -17.42 7.86
C ASN A 72 -4.26 -16.14 7.06
N ALA A 73 -4.17 -14.97 7.71
CA ALA A 73 -4.45 -13.67 7.09
C ALA A 73 -3.53 -13.38 5.89
N GLU A 74 -2.25 -13.73 5.99
CA GLU A 74 -1.27 -13.51 4.93
C GLU A 74 -1.60 -14.31 3.67
N ILE A 75 -1.89 -15.61 3.82
CA ILE A 75 -2.28 -16.48 2.70
C ILE A 75 -3.59 -15.98 2.07
N MET A 76 -4.55 -15.58 2.91
CA MET A 76 -5.84 -15.05 2.46
C MET A 76 -5.71 -13.70 1.72
N LEU A 77 -4.73 -12.88 2.08
CA LEU A 77 -4.40 -11.65 1.36
C LEU A 77 -3.71 -11.93 0.02
N HIS A 78 -2.84 -12.94 -0.04
CA HIS A 78 -2.08 -13.28 -1.24
C HIS A 78 -2.96 -13.69 -2.43
N LEU A 79 -4.03 -14.45 -2.18
CA LEU A 79 -4.97 -14.94 -3.20
C LEU A 79 -5.54 -13.81 -4.11
N PRO A 80 -6.23 -12.79 -3.57
CA PRO A 80 -6.76 -11.68 -4.37
C PRO A 80 -5.67 -10.83 -5.03
N CYS A 81 -4.49 -10.71 -4.43
CA CYS A 81 -3.35 -10.02 -5.06
C CYS A 81 -2.90 -10.74 -6.33
N GLN A 82 -2.76 -12.06 -6.30
CA GLN A 82 -2.39 -12.86 -7.48
C GLN A 82 -3.46 -12.80 -8.58
N TRP A 83 -4.73 -12.74 -8.18
CA TRP A 83 -5.85 -12.55 -9.12
C TRP A 83 -5.75 -11.20 -9.85
N ILE A 84 -5.53 -10.09 -9.13
CA ILE A 84 -5.43 -8.76 -9.74
C ILE A 84 -4.16 -8.61 -10.58
N ALA A 85 -3.07 -9.27 -10.18
CA ALA A 85 -1.81 -9.27 -10.93
C ALA A 85 -1.87 -10.07 -12.24
N GLY A 86 -2.95 -10.82 -12.51
CA GLY A 86 -3.05 -11.70 -13.68
C GLY A 86 -2.22 -12.99 -13.59
N SER A 87 -1.54 -13.21 -12.47
CA SER A 87 -0.65 -14.36 -12.23
C SER A 87 -1.35 -15.55 -11.58
N TRP A 88 -2.68 -15.55 -11.57
CA TRP A 88 -3.49 -16.59 -10.93
C TRP A 88 -3.13 -18.01 -11.39
N HIS A 89 -2.96 -18.19 -12.70
CA HIS A 89 -2.64 -19.50 -13.27
C HIS A 89 -1.27 -20.01 -12.78
N ASN A 90 -0.26 -19.14 -12.73
CA ASN A 90 1.08 -19.48 -12.24
C ASN A 90 1.05 -19.84 -10.74
N PHE A 91 0.26 -19.11 -9.96
CA PHE A 91 0.07 -19.38 -8.53
C PHE A 91 -0.64 -20.72 -8.28
N CYS A 92 -1.71 -21.02 -9.03
CA CYS A 92 -2.36 -22.32 -8.95
C CYS A 92 -1.39 -23.44 -9.33
N ASN A 93 -0.65 -23.28 -10.42
CA ASN A 93 0.33 -24.28 -10.87
C ASN A 93 1.43 -24.49 -9.82
N SER A 94 1.93 -23.44 -9.16
CA SER A 94 2.93 -23.60 -8.11
C SER A 94 2.37 -24.39 -6.93
N ILE A 95 1.15 -24.09 -6.49
CA ILE A 95 0.50 -24.81 -5.38
C ILE A 95 0.27 -26.28 -5.74
N PHE A 96 -0.30 -26.56 -6.92
CA PHE A 96 -0.57 -27.93 -7.35
C PHE A 96 0.73 -28.75 -7.49
N THR A 97 1.79 -28.14 -8.03
CA THR A 97 3.11 -28.78 -8.13
C THR A 97 3.70 -29.08 -6.75
N SER A 98 3.57 -28.15 -5.78
CA SER A 98 4.01 -28.39 -4.40
C SER A 98 3.25 -29.54 -3.74
N PHE A 99 1.94 -29.68 -3.98
CA PHE A 99 1.17 -30.80 -3.46
C PHE A 99 1.55 -32.15 -4.07
N MET A 100 1.84 -32.19 -5.38
CA MET A 100 2.28 -33.44 -6.02
C MET A 100 3.64 -33.92 -5.49
N HIS A 101 4.58 -32.99 -5.23
CA HIS A 101 5.86 -33.35 -4.64
C HIS A 101 5.75 -33.87 -3.19
N LEU A 102 4.73 -33.47 -2.45
CA LEU A 102 4.45 -33.99 -1.10
C LEU A 102 3.84 -35.40 -1.12
N GLN A 103 3.27 -35.87 -2.24
CA GLN A 103 2.74 -37.22 -2.38
C GLN A 103 3.78 -38.25 -2.86
N THR A 104 4.94 -37.78 -3.35
CA THR A 104 6.04 -38.64 -3.84
C THR A 104 7.13 -38.91 -2.81
N VAL A 105 6.93 -38.50 -1.56
CA VAL A 105 7.79 -38.80 -0.39
C VAL A 105 7.00 -39.62 0.60
#